data_AF-A0A851XVN4-F1
#
_entry.id   AF-A0A851XVN4-F1
#
_cell.length_a   1.000
_cell.length_b   1.000
_cell.length_c   1.000
_cell.angle_alpha   90.00
_cell.angle_beta   90.00
_cell.angle_gamma   90.00
#
_symmetry.space_group_name_H-M   'P 1'
#
loop_
_entity.id
_entity.type
_entity.pdbx_description
1 polymer ?
#
loop_
_entity_poly.entity_id
_entity_poly.type
_entity_poly.pdbx_seq_one_letter_code
_entity_poly.pdbx_strand_id
1 'polypeptide(L)' 'SSSVSARFLVHTYGKHMFTCKTLCEYGKKLICGIDIESGNPPDEPRNVSCIQHGTDGHPICTWDKGRLTYINTTYVVQ' A
#
# COMPACT_ATOMS: atom_id res chain seq x y z
N SER A 1 -16.37 -23.24 21.48
CA SER A 1 -15.36 -22.81 20.50
C SER A 1 -14.57 -21.68 21.14
N SER A 2 -13.25 -21.82 21.33
CA SER A 2 -12.39 -20.75 21.86
C SER A 2 -11.77 -19.95 20.71
N SER A 3 -11.70 -18.63 20.87
CA SER A 3 -11.07 -17.71 19.91
C SER A 3 -9.78 -17.15 20.51
N VAL A 4 -8.76 -16.95 19.68
CA VAL A 4 -7.48 -16.33 20.07
C VAL A 4 -7.29 -15.07 19.24
N SER A 5 -6.87 -13.98 19.88
CA SER A 5 -6.54 -12.73 19.20
C SER A 5 -5.24 -12.16 19.75
N ALA A 6 -4.48 -11.49 18.89
CA ALA A 6 -3.28 -10.74 19.25
C ALA A 6 -3.33 -9.36 18.58
N ARG A 7 -2.78 -8.35 19.24
CA ARG A 7 -2.69 -6.98 18.74
C ARG A 7 -1.23 -6.60 18.58
N PHE A 8 -0.89 -6.00 17.45
CA PHE A 8 0.45 -5.54 17.12
C PHE A 8 0.37 -4.12 16.58
N LEU A 9 1.35 -3.28 16.93
CA LEU A 9 1.51 -1.97 16.32
C LEU A 9 2.39 -2.12 15.08
N VAL A 10 1.92 -1.62 13.94
CA VAL A 10 2.68 -1.63 12.68
C VAL A 10 3.42 -0.31 12.56
N HIS A 11 4.65 -0.28 13.08
CA HIS A 11 5.48 0.93 13.11
C HIS A 11 6.26 1.19 11.81
N THR A 12 6.29 0.23 10.90
CA THR A 12 7.11 0.29 9.69
C THR A 12 6.26 0.20 8.43
N TYR A 13 6.64 0.96 7.41
CA TYR A 13 6.00 0.92 6.10
C TYR A 13 6.34 -0.36 5.33
N GLY A 14 5.56 -0.64 4.29
CA GLY A 14 5.74 -1.78 3.40
C GLY A 14 4.92 -3.00 3.80
N LYS A 15 5.29 -4.14 3.22
CA LYS A 15 4.55 -5.40 3.33
C LYS A 15 5.06 -6.26 4.49
N HIS A 16 4.13 -6.66 5.35
CA HIS A 16 4.39 -7.50 6.53
C HIS A 16 3.55 -8.76 6.47
N MET A 17 4.13 -9.90 6.84
CA MET A 17 3.43 -11.18 6.86
C MET A 17 3.19 -11.63 8.31
N PHE A 18 1.91 -11.84 8.65
CA PHE A 18 1.50 -12.37 9.95
C PHE A 18 0.99 -13.80 9.77
N THR A 19 1.39 -14.71 10.66
CA THR A 19 1.00 -16.12 10.57
C THR A 19 0.39 -16.61 11.88
N CYS A 20 -0.74 -17.31 11.78
CA CYS A 20 -1.34 -18.04 12.88
C CYS A 20 -0.81 -19.47 12.88
N LYS A 21 -0.24 -19.90 14.01
CA LYS A 21 0.31 -21.24 14.20
C LYS A 21 -0.29 -21.86 15.44
N THR A 22 -0.63 -23.14 15.38
CA THR A 22 -0.96 -23.95 16.55
C THR A 22 0.27 -24.72 17.02
N LEU A 23 0.40 -24.90 18.33
CA LEU A 23 1.41 -25.76 18.93
C LEU A 23 0.84 -27.17 19.06
N CYS A 24 1.55 -28.16 18.51
CA CYS A 24 1.25 -29.58 18.61
C CYS A 24 2.49 -30.32 19.15
N GLU A 25 2.34 -31.59 19.52
CA GLU A 25 3.42 -32.41 20.14
C GLU A 25 4.70 -32.47 19.31
N TYR A 26 4.59 -32.43 17.97
CA TYR A 26 5.72 -32.48 17.04
C TYR A 26 6.17 -31.11 16.51
N GLY A 27 5.66 -30.01 17.10
CA GLY A 27 6.07 -28.64 16.76
C GLY A 27 4.95 -27.68 16.36
N LYS A 28 5.31 -26.62 15.62
CA LYS A 28 4.37 -25.57 15.20
C LYS A 28 3.74 -25.90 13.84
N LYS A 29 2.41 -25.98 13.78
CA LYS A 29 1.66 -26.16 12.53
C LYS A 29 1.03 -24.82 12.10
N LEU A 30 1.29 -24.42 10.86
CA LEU A 30 0.65 -23.24 10.25
C LEU A 30 -0.84 -23.49 10.04
N ILE A 31 -1.68 -22.57 10.49
CA ILE A 31 -3.13 -22.60 10.28
C ILE A 31 -3.50 -21.66 9.13
N CYS A 32 -3.07 -20.41 9.22
CA CYS A 32 -3.32 -19.38 8.22
C CYS A 32 -2.29 -18.25 8.34
N GLY A 33 -2.35 -17.29 7.43
CA GLY A 33 -1.60 -16.05 7.50
C GLY A 33 -2.32 -14.93 6.76
N ILE A 34 -1.86 -13.70 6.98
CA ILE A 34 -2.33 -12.50 6.31
C ILE A 34 -1.14 -11.60 6.01
N ASP A 35 -1.15 -11.02 4.83
CA ASP A 35 -0.24 -9.94 4.46
C ASP A 35 -0.90 -8.60 4.75
N ILE A 36 -0.17 -7.69 5.40
CA ILE A 36 -0.60 -6.33 5.70
C ILE A 36 0.40 -5.38 5.08
N GLU A 37 -0.07 -4.50 4.20
CA GLU A 37 0.73 -3.40 3.64
C GLU A 37 0.40 -2.10 4.37
N SER A 38 1.44 -1.42 4.83
CA SER A 38 1.34 -0.17 5.59
C SER A 38 2.02 0.96 4.83
N GLY A 39 1.34 2.10 4.73
CA GLY A 39 1.82 3.29 4.04
C GLY A 39 1.05 4.54 4.46
N ASN A 40 1.40 5.65 3.83
CA ASN A 40 0.70 6.92 3.99
C ASN A 40 -0.33 7.10 2.87
N PRO A 41 -1.48 7.73 3.17
CA PRO A 41 -2.38 8.19 2.11
C PRO A 41 -1.67 9.23 1.22
N PRO A 42 -1.96 9.24 -0.09
CA PRO A 42 -1.39 10.21 -1.01
C PRO A 42 -1.81 11.63 -0.64
N ASP A 43 -0.94 12.58 -0.93
CA ASP A 43 -1.28 14.00 -0.86
C ASP A 43 -2.03 14.42 -2.12
N GLU A 44 -2.72 15.55 -2.05
CA GLU A 44 -3.29 16.19 -3.24
C GLU A 44 -2.14 16.57 -4.22
N PRO A 45 -2.20 16.17 -5.50
CA PRO A 45 -1.22 16.56 -6.49
C PRO A 45 -1.13 18.08 -6.64
N ARG A 46 0.08 18.60 -6.75
CA ARG A 46 0.32 20.05 -6.88
C ARG A 46 1.05 20.38 -8.18
N ASN A 47 1.05 21.66 -8.56
CA ASN A 47 1.75 22.16 -9.74
C ASN A 47 1.38 21.39 -11.02
N VAL A 48 0.09 21.12 -11.19
CA VAL A 48 -0.43 20.44 -12.37
C VAL A 48 -0.25 21.36 -13.59
N SER A 49 0.48 20.88 -14.59
CA SER A 49 0.70 21.58 -15.86
C SER A 49 0.48 20.61 -17.00
N CYS A 50 -0.28 21.03 -18.01
CA CYS A 50 -0.56 20.23 -19.19
C CYS A 50 -0.12 21.00 -20.43
N ILE A 51 0.65 20.35 -21.29
CA ILE A 51 1.15 20.94 -22.54
C ILE A 51 0.67 20.05 -23.69
N GLN A 52 0.12 20.69 -24.73
CA GLN A 52 -0.23 20.05 -25.98
C GLN A 52 0.70 20.56 -27.08
N HIS A 53 1.41 19.66 -27.74
CA HIS A 53 2.27 20.03 -28.86
C HIS A 53 1.51 19.85 -30.18
N GLY A 54 1.19 20.96 -30.84
CA GLY A 54 0.37 20.97 -32.05
C GLY A 54 -1.11 20.69 -31.78
N THR A 55 -1.94 20.84 -32.81
CA THR A 55 -3.40 20.76 -32.67
C THR A 55 -3.90 19.34 -32.40
N ASP A 56 -3.22 18.33 -32.95
CA ASP A 56 -3.59 16.90 -32.84
C ASP A 56 -2.73 16.13 -31.82
N GLY A 57 -1.84 16.81 -31.10
CA GLY A 57 -0.99 16.16 -30.09
C GLY A 57 -1.79 15.72 -28.87
N HIS A 58 -1.43 14.60 -28.24
CA HIS A 58 -2.00 14.24 -26.94
C HIS A 58 -1.46 15.17 -25.84
N PRO A 59 -2.31 15.67 -24.93
CA PRO A 59 -1.83 16.48 -23.82
C PRO A 59 -0.94 15.64 -22.90
N ILE A 60 0.21 16.19 -22.56
CA ILE A 60 1.12 15.61 -21.57
C ILE A 60 1.00 16.45 -20.31
N CYS A 61 0.55 15.81 -19.23
CA CYS A 61 0.41 16.47 -17.93
C CYS A 61 1.53 16.02 -16.98
N THR A 62 2.06 16.98 -16.24
CA THR A 62 3.01 16.77 -15.15
C THR A 62 2.45 17.35 -13.86
N TRP A 63 2.86 16.78 -12.73
CA TRP A 63 2.45 17.22 -11.40
C TRP A 63 3.47 16.76 -10.35
N ASP A 64 3.47 17.46 -9.22
CA ASP A 64 4.18 17.05 -8.03
C ASP A 64 3.32 16.05 -7.25
N LYS A 65 3.90 14.87 -6.99
CA LYS A 65 3.21 13.75 -6.31
C LYS A 65 3.03 13.96 -4.80
N GLY A 66 3.71 14.93 -4.20
CA GLY A 66 3.75 15.09 -2.75
C GLY A 66 4.67 14.09 -2.05
N ARG A 67 4.37 13.76 -0.80
CA ARG A 67 5.18 12.83 0.01
C ARG A 67 5.07 11.38 -0.46
N LEU A 68 6.05 10.56 -0.08
CA LEU A 68 6.04 9.12 -0.36
C LEU A 68 4.91 8.41 0.41
N THR A 69 4.15 7.60 -0.31
CA THR A 69 3.05 6.79 0.23
C THR A 69 3.51 5.43 0.75
N TYR A 70 4.61 4.88 0.24
CA TYR A 70 5.11 3.52 0.57
C TYR A 70 4.12 2.37 0.29
N ILE A 71 3.03 2.66 -0.41
CA ILE A 71 2.03 1.71 -0.91
C ILE A 71 1.76 2.00 -2.38
N ASN A 72 1.25 1.01 -3.11
CA ASN A 72 0.92 1.21 -4.52
C ASN A 72 -0.09 2.36 -4.68
N THR A 73 0.26 3.36 -5.50
CA THR A 73 -0.51 4.59 -5.67
C THR A 73 -0.67 4.87 -7.14
N THR A 74 -1.93 4.97 -7.60
CA THR A 74 -2.27 5.22 -8.99
C THR A 74 -2.71 6.68 -9.16
N TYR A 75 -2.25 7.30 -10.24
CA TYR A 75 -2.63 8.66 -10.62
C TYR A 75 -3.36 8.60 -11.96
N VAL A 76 -4.45 9.35 -12.09
CA VAL A 76 -5.28 9.39 -13.30
C VAL A 76 -5.43 10.85 -13.71
N VAL A 77 -5.18 11.12 -14.99
CA VAL A 77 -5.50 12.40 -15.64
C VAL A 77 -6.88 12.23 -16.27
N GLN A 78 -7.80 13.13 -15.96
CA GLN A 78 -9.21 13.05 -16.37
C GLN A 78 -9.58 14.18 -17.33
#